data_AF-A0A3S0HSL1-F1
#
_entry.id   AF-A0A3S0HSL1-F1
#
_cell.length_a   1.000
_cell.length_b   1.000
_cell.length_c   1.000
_cell.angle_alpha   90.00
_cell.angle_beta   90.00
_cell.angle_gamma   90.00
#
_symmetry.space_group_name_H-M   'P 1'
#
loop_
_entity.id
_entity.type
_entity.pdbx_description
1 polymer ?
#
loop_
_entity_poly.entity_id
_entity_poly.type
_entity_poly.pdbx_seq_one_letter_code
_entity_poly.pdbx_strand_id
1 'polypeptide(L)'
;MDAQADSMYHADQRDHHADAVLEAFFAKHRTPALVLQRFYPPAAFPRVRSRLGGLPQLPDGMDWPVGESYSEAAPMHFLAQIDCAELPRVDPDMPSQGMLFFFAMNDEEQIWDTDEPQQRVRVLYAAEVAVDQHVRALPDGMRPILDEGPSDHAHRNPAWLLPEEDGPCVHVQWPLVARRMDTWPDELELPPSEEDRPYYEIYPSRRDEMRLGAVVAATGLFPRADAATEWERPQSPAWTFPVQWLRYQTDFPQVGIIIDRLSRVIGNERRAGKRGKIDYADVRAWVTRAAAIGLDEAPDDATREAFREWIIGQISDGFECMTLTDLGMGRAFTKGLLAAVAYAAGSPAAAARIPALMYRHLQDEHLPFDESLGTLPDGRKRCAETRVHQMLGHVPRLHGIVPDVEGEGDAVCLLQLACDPAIDLVFGDCGQATFWLSREHLRSCRFDRVVGVVESH
;
A
#
# COMPACT_ATOMS: atom_id res chain seq x y z
N MET A 1 -8.05 27.34 38.27
CA MET A 1 -9.34 27.31 37.58
C MET A 1 -9.06 26.63 36.27
N ASP A 2 -9.15 25.31 36.26
CA ASP A 2 -9.12 24.56 35.02
C ASP A 2 -10.43 24.89 34.31
N ALA A 3 -10.35 25.46 33.12
CA ALA A 3 -11.50 25.55 32.24
C ALA A 3 -11.93 24.11 31.98
N GLN A 4 -13.08 23.71 32.56
CA GLN A 4 -13.78 22.50 32.15
C GLN A 4 -13.98 22.65 30.64
N ALA A 5 -13.25 21.86 29.85
CA ALA A 5 -13.53 21.77 28.43
C ALA A 5 -14.96 21.24 28.31
N ASP A 6 -15.87 22.10 27.82
CA ASP A 6 -17.24 21.73 27.53
C ASP A 6 -17.22 20.52 26.59
N SER A 7 -17.77 19.40 27.06
CA SER A 7 -17.81 18.17 26.27
C SER A 7 -18.89 18.30 25.20
N MET A 8 -18.50 18.16 23.92
CA MET A 8 -19.42 18.08 22.76
C MET A 8 -20.48 16.95 22.84
N TYR A 9 -20.42 16.12 23.88
CA TYR A 9 -21.38 15.03 24.15
C TYR A 9 -22.40 15.37 25.25
N HIS A 10 -22.40 16.60 25.78
CA HIS A 10 -23.58 17.07 26.50
C HIS A 10 -24.76 17.11 25.53
N ALA A 11 -25.70 16.18 25.70
CA ALA A 11 -26.88 16.06 24.84
C ALA A 11 -27.69 17.37 24.74
N ASP A 12 -27.56 18.22 25.76
CA ASP A 12 -28.20 19.54 25.88
C ASP A 12 -27.44 20.65 25.12
N GLN A 13 -26.20 20.40 24.69
CA GLN A 13 -25.37 21.31 23.89
C GLN A 13 -25.30 20.90 22.40
N ARG A 14 -25.89 19.76 22.03
CA ARG A 14 -25.94 19.31 20.62
C ARG A 14 -26.99 20.09 19.85
N ASP A 15 -26.59 20.64 18.71
CA ASP A 15 -27.51 21.15 17.72
C ASP A 15 -28.08 19.98 16.91
N HIS A 16 -29.11 19.34 17.46
CA HIS A 16 -29.81 18.21 16.81
C HIS A 16 -30.37 18.55 15.44
N HIS A 17 -30.65 19.84 15.18
CA HIS A 17 -31.10 20.27 13.86
C HIS A 17 -29.93 20.27 12.86
N ALA A 18 -28.78 20.83 13.24
CA ALA A 18 -27.57 20.80 12.41
C ALA A 18 -27.09 19.36 12.12
N ASP A 19 -27.12 18.47 13.12
CA ASP A 19 -26.81 17.05 12.95
C ASP A 19 -27.77 16.39 11.94
N ALA A 20 -29.09 16.67 12.04
CA ALA A 20 -30.07 16.12 11.12
C ALA A 20 -29.91 16.63 9.68
N VAL A 21 -29.55 17.91 9.49
CA VAL A 21 -29.23 18.48 8.18
C VAL A 21 -28.00 17.80 7.59
N LEU A 22 -26.94 17.62 8.39
CA LEU A 22 -25.71 16.94 7.98
C LEU A 22 -25.97 15.48 7.57
N GLU A 23 -26.75 14.73 8.34
CA GLU A 23 -27.11 13.34 8.01
C GLU A 23 -27.97 13.26 6.73
N ALA A 24 -28.93 14.18 6.56
CA ALA A 24 -29.72 14.26 5.33
C ALA A 24 -28.85 14.59 4.11
N PHE A 25 -27.85 15.48 4.28
CA PHE A 25 -26.87 15.81 3.27
C PHE A 25 -26.07 14.57 2.85
N PHE A 26 -25.48 13.85 3.80
CA PHE A 26 -24.74 12.63 3.49
C PHE A 26 -25.60 11.55 2.85
N ALA A 27 -26.87 11.42 3.25
CA ALA A 27 -27.79 10.49 2.60
C ALA A 27 -28.08 10.87 1.14
N LYS A 28 -28.22 12.15 0.84
CA LYS A 28 -28.47 12.70 -0.51
C LYS A 28 -27.25 12.53 -1.43
N HIS A 29 -26.05 12.76 -0.90
CA HIS A 29 -24.79 12.77 -1.67
C HIS A 29 -23.99 11.46 -1.57
N ARG A 30 -24.61 10.39 -1.09
CA ARG A 30 -24.00 9.07 -1.00
C ARG A 30 -23.86 8.45 -2.40
N THR A 31 -22.64 8.11 -2.79
CA THR A 31 -22.34 7.49 -4.09
C THR A 31 -21.73 6.09 -3.90
N PRO A 32 -22.27 5.05 -4.56
CA PRO A 32 -21.66 3.72 -4.57
C PRO A 32 -20.25 3.74 -5.15
N ALA A 33 -19.36 2.98 -4.54
CA ALA A 33 -17.98 2.78 -4.97
C ALA A 33 -17.57 1.32 -4.76
N LEU A 34 -16.34 1.00 -5.13
CA LEU A 34 -15.72 -0.29 -4.87
C LEU A 34 -14.44 -0.09 -4.05
N VAL A 35 -14.35 -0.70 -2.87
CA VAL A 35 -13.05 -0.90 -2.22
C VAL A 35 -12.37 -2.11 -2.87
N LEU A 36 -11.10 -1.95 -3.25
CA LEU A 36 -10.27 -3.05 -3.74
C LEU A 36 -9.52 -3.63 -2.55
N GLN A 37 -10.12 -4.63 -1.89
CA GLN A 37 -9.55 -5.21 -0.70
C GLN A 37 -8.30 -6.03 -1.04
N ARG A 38 -7.19 -5.68 -0.39
CA ARG A 38 -5.98 -6.49 -0.36
C ARG A 38 -6.19 -7.68 0.60
N PHE A 39 -6.29 -8.89 0.07
CA PHE A 39 -6.59 -10.07 0.89
C PHE A 39 -5.35 -10.55 1.65
N TYR A 40 -5.47 -11.01 2.89
CA TYR A 40 -4.33 -11.49 3.69
C TYR A 40 -4.78 -12.70 4.54
N PRO A 41 -3.94 -13.75 4.74
CA PRO A 41 -2.54 -13.89 4.33
C PRO A 41 -2.30 -14.51 2.93
N PRO A 42 -1.08 -14.40 2.37
CA PRO A 42 -0.66 -15.05 1.11
C PRO A 42 -1.00 -16.53 0.97
N ALA A 43 -0.84 -17.31 2.06
CA ALA A 43 -1.15 -18.74 2.05
C ALA A 43 -2.64 -19.06 1.81
N ALA A 44 -3.52 -18.07 1.90
CA ALA A 44 -4.97 -18.21 1.77
C ALA A 44 -5.55 -17.25 0.73
N PHE A 45 -4.76 -16.82 -0.27
CA PHE A 45 -5.24 -15.93 -1.31
C PHE A 45 -6.43 -16.51 -2.09
N PRO A 46 -7.44 -15.67 -2.41
CA PRO A 46 -8.52 -16.07 -3.28
C PRO A 46 -8.00 -16.27 -4.71
N ARG A 47 -8.68 -17.14 -5.47
CA ARG A 47 -8.41 -17.30 -6.90
C ARG A 47 -9.17 -16.22 -7.67
N VAL A 48 -8.50 -15.11 -7.92
CA VAL A 48 -9.01 -13.97 -8.70
C VAL A 48 -7.98 -13.56 -9.74
N ARG A 49 -8.43 -12.88 -10.78
CA ARG A 49 -7.59 -12.35 -11.86
C ARG A 49 -7.21 -10.90 -11.60
N SER A 50 -8.03 -10.16 -10.85
CA SER A 50 -7.72 -8.79 -10.41
C SER A 50 -6.57 -8.79 -9.40
N ARG A 51 -5.55 -7.96 -9.64
CA ARG A 51 -4.36 -7.88 -8.79
C ARG A 51 -3.61 -6.56 -8.96
N LEU A 52 -2.90 -6.16 -7.91
CA LEU A 52 -1.82 -5.17 -7.96
C LEU A 52 -0.52 -5.85 -8.41
N GLY A 53 0.32 -5.10 -9.11
CA GLY A 53 1.70 -5.45 -9.44
C GLY A 53 1.91 -6.82 -10.07
N GLY A 54 3.14 -7.31 -9.98
CA GLY A 54 3.63 -8.46 -10.73
C GLY A 54 3.75 -8.15 -12.22
N LEU A 55 3.68 -9.20 -13.04
CA LEU A 55 3.66 -9.05 -14.49
C LEU A 55 2.21 -9.18 -15.02
N PRO A 56 1.82 -8.37 -16.02
CA PRO A 56 0.45 -8.39 -16.53
C PRO A 56 0.18 -9.63 -17.39
N GLN A 57 -1.06 -10.09 -17.40
CA GLN A 57 -1.56 -11.02 -18.42
C GLN A 57 -1.93 -10.25 -19.71
N LEU A 58 -0.99 -9.46 -20.22
CA LEU A 58 -1.19 -8.59 -21.37
C LEU A 58 -1.26 -9.43 -22.67
N PRO A 59 -2.35 -9.36 -23.46
CA PRO A 59 -2.46 -10.11 -24.71
C PRO A 59 -1.33 -9.83 -25.72
N ASP A 60 -1.01 -10.79 -26.59
CA ASP A 60 0.07 -10.67 -27.60
C ASP A 60 -0.14 -9.57 -28.63
N GLY A 61 -1.40 -9.18 -28.88
CA GLY A 61 -1.72 -8.09 -29.81
C GLY A 61 -1.64 -6.68 -29.20
N MET A 62 -1.24 -6.54 -27.92
CA MET A 62 -1.12 -5.26 -27.24
C MET A 62 0.33 -4.97 -26.90
N ASP A 63 0.79 -3.80 -27.32
CA ASP A 63 2.13 -3.32 -27.00
C ASP A 63 2.24 -2.92 -25.52
N TRP A 64 3.42 -3.14 -24.95
CA TRP A 64 3.74 -2.60 -23.63
C TRP A 64 3.77 -1.07 -23.71
N PRO A 65 3.06 -0.34 -22.84
CA PRO A 65 3.02 1.11 -22.94
C PRO A 65 4.38 1.77 -22.72
N VAL A 66 4.74 2.69 -23.60
CA VAL A 66 5.94 3.53 -23.52
C VAL A 66 5.50 4.96 -23.23
N GLY A 67 6.13 5.57 -22.23
CA GLY A 67 5.95 6.95 -21.82
C GLY A 67 7.25 7.75 -21.93
N GLU A 68 7.28 8.89 -21.25
CA GLU A 68 8.45 9.77 -21.16
C GLU A 68 8.88 9.94 -19.69
N SER A 69 10.17 9.80 -19.42
CA SER A 69 10.80 10.16 -18.14
C SER A 69 12.12 10.87 -18.41
N TYR A 70 12.34 12.01 -17.76
CA TYR A 70 13.47 12.92 -18.01
C TYR A 70 13.75 13.20 -19.50
N SER A 71 12.68 13.41 -20.29
CA SER A 71 12.75 13.64 -21.74
C SER A 71 13.28 12.45 -22.57
N GLU A 72 13.27 11.25 -22.01
CA GLU A 72 13.61 10.00 -22.69
C GLU A 72 12.43 9.05 -22.72
N ALA A 73 12.25 8.34 -23.86
CA ALA A 73 11.22 7.32 -23.99
C ALA A 73 11.57 6.10 -23.14
N ALA A 74 10.66 5.66 -22.27
CA ALA A 74 10.87 4.53 -21.38
C ALA A 74 9.61 3.67 -21.22
N PRO A 75 9.74 2.34 -21.03
CA PRO A 75 8.59 1.50 -20.70
C PRO A 75 7.94 1.94 -19.38
N MET A 76 6.61 1.99 -19.35
CA MET A 76 5.85 2.30 -18.13
C MET A 76 5.81 1.12 -17.15
N HIS A 77 5.75 1.41 -15.85
CA HIS A 77 5.54 0.42 -14.80
C HIS A 77 4.11 -0.10 -14.81
N PHE A 78 3.96 -1.41 -14.69
CA PHE A 78 2.65 -2.03 -14.51
C PHE A 78 2.21 -1.92 -13.05
N LEU A 79 1.03 -1.33 -12.81
CA LEU A 79 0.51 -1.08 -11.46
C LEU A 79 -0.58 -2.07 -11.05
N ALA A 80 -1.52 -2.38 -11.95
CA ALA A 80 -2.65 -3.24 -11.64
C ALA A 80 -3.32 -3.82 -12.89
N GLN A 81 -3.96 -4.98 -12.74
CA GLN A 81 -4.98 -5.45 -13.67
C GLN A 81 -6.29 -5.72 -12.94
N ILE A 82 -7.40 -5.43 -13.61
CA ILE A 82 -8.75 -5.56 -13.04
C ILE A 82 -9.63 -6.29 -14.05
N ASP A 83 -10.15 -7.45 -13.65
CA ASP A 83 -11.13 -8.18 -14.44
C ASP A 83 -12.52 -7.60 -14.17
N CYS A 84 -13.11 -6.99 -15.20
CA CYS A 84 -14.41 -6.33 -15.10
C CYS A 84 -15.54 -7.32 -14.73
N ALA A 85 -15.37 -8.63 -14.97
CA ALA A 85 -16.33 -9.64 -14.56
C ALA A 85 -16.28 -9.94 -13.04
N GLU A 86 -15.20 -9.56 -12.35
CA GLU A 86 -15.04 -9.72 -10.89
C GLU A 86 -15.58 -8.52 -10.10
N LEU A 87 -15.97 -7.43 -10.79
CA LEU A 87 -16.46 -6.21 -10.15
C LEU A 87 -17.96 -6.32 -9.80
N PRO A 88 -18.35 -5.97 -8.56
CA PRO A 88 -19.76 -5.73 -8.25
C PRO A 88 -20.35 -4.64 -9.15
N ARG A 89 -21.54 -4.88 -9.71
CA ARG A 89 -22.25 -3.92 -10.58
C ARG A 89 -22.83 -2.76 -9.76
N VAL A 90 -22.01 -1.75 -9.51
CA VAL A 90 -22.40 -0.49 -8.84
C VAL A 90 -22.58 0.67 -9.80
N ASP A 91 -21.95 0.60 -10.97
CA ASP A 91 -22.03 1.60 -12.04
C ASP A 91 -22.39 0.89 -13.36
N PRO A 92 -23.45 1.33 -14.06
CA PRO A 92 -23.89 0.69 -15.29
C PRO A 92 -22.93 0.90 -16.47
N ASP A 93 -22.13 1.97 -16.45
CA ASP A 93 -21.24 2.35 -17.56
C ASP A 93 -19.91 1.58 -17.54
N MET A 94 -19.55 0.99 -16.39
CA MET A 94 -18.40 0.08 -16.33
C MET A 94 -18.63 -1.15 -17.23
N PRO A 95 -17.61 -1.60 -17.99
CA PRO A 95 -17.69 -2.85 -18.72
C PRO A 95 -18.08 -4.02 -17.80
N SER A 96 -18.89 -4.96 -18.30
CA SER A 96 -19.28 -6.16 -17.54
C SER A 96 -18.30 -7.33 -17.72
N GLN A 97 -17.41 -7.22 -18.68
CA GLN A 97 -16.39 -8.20 -19.05
C GLN A 97 -15.16 -7.46 -19.57
N GLY A 98 -14.08 -8.20 -19.79
CA GLY A 98 -12.79 -7.66 -20.23
C GLY A 98 -11.86 -7.35 -19.06
N MET A 99 -10.62 -7.01 -19.40
CA MET A 99 -9.54 -6.73 -18.46
C MET A 99 -9.04 -5.30 -18.68
N LEU A 100 -8.95 -4.54 -17.60
CA LEU A 100 -8.24 -3.26 -17.56
C LEU A 100 -6.81 -3.50 -17.08
N PHE A 101 -5.84 -2.86 -17.72
CA PHE A 101 -4.44 -2.84 -17.31
C PHE A 101 -3.98 -1.41 -17.08
N PHE A 102 -3.42 -1.12 -15.91
CA PHE A 102 -3.00 0.21 -15.50
C PHE A 102 -1.48 0.30 -15.50
N PHE A 103 -0.96 1.30 -16.22
CA PHE A 103 0.46 1.58 -16.33
C PHE A 103 0.74 3.06 -16.05
N ALA A 104 1.91 3.35 -15.49
CA ALA A 104 2.38 4.70 -15.29
C ALA A 104 3.90 4.80 -15.33
N MET A 105 4.42 6.00 -15.63
CA MET A 105 5.79 6.37 -15.36
C MET A 105 5.95 6.53 -13.85
N ASN A 106 6.68 5.61 -13.24
CA ASN A 106 6.94 5.62 -11.80
C ASN A 106 8.40 5.98 -11.53
N ASP A 107 8.81 7.17 -12.01
CA ASP A 107 10.11 7.79 -11.72
C ASP A 107 10.10 8.50 -10.35
N GLU A 108 11.22 9.09 -9.93
CA GLU A 108 11.33 9.75 -8.62
C GLU A 108 10.33 10.91 -8.45
N GLU A 109 10.04 11.66 -9.52
CA GLU A 109 9.19 12.85 -9.45
C GLU A 109 7.69 12.51 -9.38
N GLN A 110 7.26 11.41 -10.04
CA GLN A 110 5.87 10.95 -10.09
C GLN A 110 4.86 12.04 -10.53
N ILE A 111 5.29 13.01 -11.34
CA ILE A 111 4.43 14.08 -11.86
C ILE A 111 3.63 13.53 -13.05
N TRP A 112 2.34 13.30 -12.83
CA TRP A 112 1.44 12.72 -13.85
C TRP A 112 0.49 13.74 -14.48
N ASP A 113 0.21 14.83 -13.77
CA ASP A 113 -0.63 15.94 -14.20
C ASP A 113 0.14 16.89 -15.11
N THR A 114 0.30 16.48 -16.36
CA THR A 114 0.98 17.25 -17.41
C THR A 114 0.02 17.57 -18.55
N ASP A 115 0.40 18.49 -19.44
CA ASP A 115 -0.36 18.78 -20.67
C ASP A 115 -0.44 17.57 -21.63
N GLU A 116 0.46 16.59 -21.47
CA GLU A 116 0.47 15.33 -22.22
C GLU A 116 0.35 14.13 -21.26
N PRO A 117 -0.80 13.96 -20.56
CA PRO A 117 -0.94 12.96 -19.50
C PRO A 117 -0.71 11.53 -20.02
N GLN A 118 -0.95 11.34 -21.31
CA GLN A 118 -0.67 10.12 -22.05
C GLN A 118 0.82 9.70 -22.01
N GLN A 119 1.76 10.62 -21.88
CA GLN A 119 3.18 10.29 -21.72
C GLN A 119 3.49 9.75 -20.31
N ARG A 120 2.60 9.97 -19.35
CA ARG A 120 2.79 9.61 -17.94
C ARG A 120 1.95 8.41 -17.51
N VAL A 121 0.73 8.28 -18.02
CA VAL A 121 -0.18 7.16 -17.68
C VAL A 121 -0.86 6.55 -18.89
N ARG A 122 -1.11 5.23 -18.81
CA ARG A 122 -1.78 4.44 -19.84
C ARG A 122 -2.71 3.42 -19.21
N VAL A 123 -3.97 3.40 -19.65
CA VAL A 123 -4.91 2.32 -19.34
C VAL A 123 -5.29 1.59 -20.61
N LEU A 124 -5.02 0.29 -20.63
CA LEU A 124 -5.40 -0.59 -21.75
C LEU A 124 -6.63 -1.39 -21.37
N TYR A 125 -7.54 -1.58 -22.32
CA TYR A 125 -8.73 -2.41 -22.17
C TYR A 125 -8.73 -3.52 -23.21
N ALA A 126 -8.70 -4.77 -22.74
CA ALA A 126 -8.87 -5.95 -23.56
C ALA A 126 -10.25 -6.55 -23.32
N ALA A 127 -11.12 -6.54 -24.34
CA ALA A 127 -12.47 -7.10 -24.23
C ALA A 127 -12.46 -8.59 -23.86
N GLU A 128 -11.44 -9.33 -24.31
CA GLU A 128 -11.25 -10.74 -23.98
C GLU A 128 -9.77 -11.00 -23.63
N VAL A 129 -9.56 -11.71 -22.53
CA VAL A 129 -8.24 -12.23 -22.12
C VAL A 129 -8.44 -13.68 -21.70
N ALA A 130 -7.75 -14.60 -22.37
CA ALA A 130 -7.85 -16.02 -22.05
C ALA A 130 -7.48 -16.30 -20.59
N VAL A 131 -8.08 -17.32 -19.98
CA VAL A 131 -7.82 -17.69 -18.58
C VAL A 131 -6.37 -18.14 -18.40
N ASP A 132 -5.83 -18.82 -19.41
CA ASP A 132 -4.45 -19.29 -19.50
C ASP A 132 -3.51 -18.30 -20.22
N GLN A 133 -3.95 -17.04 -20.43
CA GLN A 133 -3.09 -15.99 -20.97
C GLN A 133 -1.80 -15.91 -20.16
N HIS A 134 -0.68 -16.06 -20.87
CA HIS A 134 0.64 -15.97 -20.29
C HIS A 134 0.91 -14.57 -19.76
N VAL A 135 1.65 -14.50 -18.65
CA VAL A 135 2.19 -13.24 -18.14
C VAL A 135 3.25 -12.73 -19.12
N ARG A 136 3.17 -11.44 -19.48
CA ARG A 136 4.14 -10.78 -20.35
C ARG A 136 5.42 -10.52 -19.58
N ALA A 137 6.55 -10.94 -20.13
CA ALA A 137 7.86 -10.64 -19.55
C ALA A 137 8.11 -9.12 -19.51
N LEU A 138 8.89 -8.69 -18.51
CA LEU A 138 9.33 -7.30 -18.40
C LEU A 138 10.11 -6.89 -19.67
N PRO A 139 9.81 -5.73 -20.27
CA PRO A 139 10.56 -5.24 -21.43
C PRO A 139 12.00 -4.86 -21.07
N ASP A 140 12.88 -4.87 -22.09
CA ASP A 140 14.24 -4.32 -21.96
C ASP A 140 14.18 -2.82 -21.66
N GLY A 141 15.15 -2.34 -20.87
CA GLY A 141 15.25 -0.92 -20.51
C GLY A 141 14.25 -0.46 -19.44
N MET A 142 13.53 -1.39 -18.81
CA MET A 142 12.68 -1.09 -17.65
C MET A 142 13.51 -0.53 -16.48
N ARG A 143 13.19 0.69 -16.05
CA ARG A 143 13.87 1.37 -14.94
C ARG A 143 13.40 0.87 -13.58
N PRO A 144 14.23 0.96 -12.52
CA PRO A 144 13.78 0.76 -11.16
C PRO A 144 12.59 1.65 -10.82
N ILE A 145 11.70 1.16 -9.97
CA ILE A 145 10.61 1.96 -9.39
C ILE A 145 11.21 3.14 -8.62
N LEU A 146 10.65 4.34 -8.80
CA LEU A 146 11.12 5.60 -8.21
C LEU A 146 12.57 5.95 -8.56
N ASP A 147 13.13 5.34 -9.60
CA ASP A 147 14.54 5.46 -9.96
C ASP A 147 15.51 5.15 -8.80
N GLU A 148 15.12 4.18 -7.96
CA GLU A 148 15.88 3.73 -6.80
C GLU A 148 17.18 3.01 -7.20
N GLY A 149 18.17 3.78 -7.63
CA GLY A 149 19.52 3.33 -7.98
C GLY A 149 20.50 3.36 -6.78
N PRO A 150 21.76 2.94 -6.99
CA PRO A 150 22.76 2.85 -5.92
C PRO A 150 22.91 4.16 -5.16
N SER A 151 22.81 4.08 -3.83
CA SER A 151 22.70 5.23 -2.96
C SER A 151 23.29 4.95 -1.58
N ASP A 152 23.96 5.96 -1.02
CA ASP A 152 24.48 5.94 0.35
C ASP A 152 23.46 6.42 1.40
N HIS A 153 22.21 6.66 1.00
CA HIS A 153 21.14 7.00 1.94
C HIS A 153 20.75 5.79 2.79
N ALA A 154 20.51 6.02 4.08
CA ALA A 154 20.14 4.96 5.02
C ALA A 154 18.65 4.56 4.93
N HIS A 155 17.83 5.43 4.34
CA HIS A 155 16.41 5.21 4.09
C HIS A 155 16.24 5.05 2.59
N ARG A 156 15.97 3.82 2.16
CA ARG A 156 15.71 3.45 0.75
C ARG A 156 14.39 2.70 0.66
N ASN A 157 13.71 2.82 -0.48
CA ASN A 157 12.52 2.04 -0.76
C ASN A 157 12.81 0.99 -1.85
N PRO A 158 12.59 -0.32 -1.60
CA PRO A 158 12.16 -0.92 -0.35
C PRO A 158 13.28 -1.01 0.69
N ALA A 159 12.93 -1.12 1.96
CA ALA A 159 13.87 -1.05 3.09
C ALA A 159 14.95 -2.16 3.11
N TRP A 160 14.74 -3.25 2.35
CA TRP A 160 15.68 -4.37 2.21
C TRP A 160 16.72 -4.16 1.08
N LEU A 161 16.67 -3.05 0.35
CA LEU A 161 17.58 -2.76 -0.75
C LEU A 161 18.98 -2.36 -0.22
N LEU A 162 20.04 -3.02 -0.68
CA LEU A 162 21.41 -2.70 -0.23
C LEU A 162 21.96 -1.48 -0.99
N PRO A 163 22.83 -0.66 -0.39
CA PRO A 163 23.32 0.60 -0.98
C PRO A 163 23.85 0.52 -2.42
N GLU A 164 24.50 -0.58 -2.77
CA GLU A 164 25.11 -0.80 -4.08
C GLU A 164 24.16 -1.37 -5.16
N GLU A 165 22.92 -1.70 -4.80
CA GLU A 165 21.97 -2.37 -5.68
C GLU A 165 20.95 -1.38 -6.28
N ASP A 166 20.52 -1.70 -7.50
CA ASP A 166 19.31 -1.15 -8.12
C ASP A 166 18.05 -1.74 -7.47
N GLY A 167 17.04 -0.91 -7.33
CA GLY A 167 15.72 -1.27 -6.82
C GLY A 167 14.92 -2.16 -7.76
N PRO A 168 13.77 -2.67 -7.30
CA PRO A 168 12.91 -3.51 -8.12
C PRO A 168 12.30 -2.73 -9.28
N CYS A 169 12.20 -3.37 -10.46
CA CYS A 169 11.48 -2.81 -11.61
C CYS A 169 10.01 -3.27 -11.69
N VAL A 170 9.56 -4.12 -10.75
CA VAL A 170 8.23 -4.73 -10.75
C VAL A 170 7.61 -4.57 -9.36
N HIS A 171 6.39 -4.04 -9.31
CA HIS A 171 5.64 -3.91 -8.06
C HIS A 171 5.25 -5.29 -7.51
N VAL A 172 5.08 -5.39 -6.20
CA VAL A 172 4.68 -6.64 -5.54
C VAL A 172 3.34 -7.13 -6.10
N GLN A 173 3.26 -8.41 -6.44
CA GLN A 173 2.04 -9.02 -6.92
C GLN A 173 1.09 -9.29 -5.75
N TRP A 174 -0.13 -8.76 -5.80
CA TRP A 174 -1.12 -9.01 -4.76
C TRP A 174 -2.56 -9.10 -5.28
N PRO A 175 -3.31 -10.19 -5.01
CA PRO A 175 -4.71 -10.32 -5.44
C PRO A 175 -5.65 -9.28 -4.83
N LEU A 176 -6.57 -8.76 -5.63
CA LEU A 176 -7.58 -7.78 -5.22
C LEU A 176 -8.98 -8.38 -5.30
N VAL A 177 -9.79 -8.15 -4.26
CA VAL A 177 -11.21 -8.46 -4.27
C VAL A 177 -12.00 -7.16 -4.18
N ALA A 178 -12.73 -6.83 -5.24
CA ALA A 178 -13.61 -5.67 -5.25
C ALA A 178 -14.85 -5.93 -4.37
N ARG A 179 -15.15 -5.00 -3.47
CA ARG A 179 -16.36 -5.03 -2.65
C ARG A 179 -17.06 -3.70 -2.72
N ARG A 180 -18.39 -3.74 -2.76
CA ARG A 180 -19.20 -2.51 -2.71
C ARG A 180 -18.96 -1.80 -1.38
N MET A 181 -18.66 -0.51 -1.47
CA MET A 181 -18.76 0.45 -0.37
C MET A 181 -19.55 1.66 -0.83
N ASP A 182 -19.94 2.52 0.10
CA ASP A 182 -20.51 3.83 -0.21
C ASP A 182 -19.48 4.91 0.14
N THR A 183 -19.50 6.02 -0.60
CA THR A 183 -18.58 7.16 -0.47
C THR A 183 -19.35 8.48 -0.50
N TRP A 184 -18.69 9.56 -0.08
CA TRP A 184 -19.29 10.89 0.05
C TRP A 184 -18.31 11.95 -0.46
N PRO A 185 -18.82 13.08 -1.00
CA PRO A 185 -18.00 14.09 -1.64
C PRO A 185 -16.91 14.65 -0.73
N ASP A 186 -15.84 15.09 -1.37
CA ASP A 186 -14.87 15.93 -0.69
C ASP A 186 -15.47 17.33 -0.44
N GLU A 187 -14.98 18.06 0.56
CA GLU A 187 -15.46 19.41 0.85
C GLU A 187 -15.28 20.36 -0.34
N LEU A 188 -14.21 20.16 -1.12
CA LEU A 188 -13.94 20.90 -2.35
C LEU A 188 -14.94 20.58 -3.48
N GLU A 189 -15.67 19.48 -3.39
CA GLU A 189 -16.72 19.08 -4.35
C GLU A 189 -18.09 19.66 -3.96
N LEU A 190 -18.20 20.35 -2.83
CA LEU A 190 -19.45 20.94 -2.35
C LEU A 190 -19.74 22.29 -3.06
N PRO A 191 -20.97 22.52 -3.55
CA PRO A 191 -21.35 23.80 -4.12
C PRO A 191 -21.24 24.95 -3.08
N PRO A 192 -20.76 26.14 -3.48
CA PRO A 192 -20.48 27.23 -2.54
C PRO A 192 -21.71 27.91 -1.93
N SER A 193 -22.93 27.63 -2.40
CA SER A 193 -24.14 28.41 -2.11
C SER A 193 -25.35 27.61 -1.61
N GLU A 194 -25.19 26.40 -1.08
CA GLU A 194 -26.31 25.73 -0.40
C GLU A 194 -26.56 26.38 0.97
N GLU A 195 -27.79 26.90 1.19
CA GLU A 195 -28.24 27.47 2.49
C GLU A 195 -28.13 26.47 3.66
N ASP A 196 -27.99 25.18 3.34
CA ASP A 196 -27.84 24.04 4.25
C ASP A 196 -26.41 23.47 4.29
N ARG A 197 -25.37 24.27 3.94
CA ARG A 197 -23.98 23.77 3.96
C ARG A 197 -23.64 23.30 5.39
N PRO A 198 -23.25 22.03 5.58
CA PRO A 198 -22.89 21.54 6.90
C PRO A 198 -21.72 22.34 7.49
N TYR A 199 -21.70 22.45 8.82
CA TYR A 199 -20.65 23.15 9.56
C TYR A 199 -19.26 22.68 9.08
N TYR A 200 -18.50 23.58 8.46
CA TYR A 200 -17.15 23.34 7.90
C TYR A 200 -16.24 22.58 8.88
N GLU A 201 -16.37 22.88 10.18
CA GLU A 201 -15.56 22.26 11.23
C GLU A 201 -15.92 20.78 11.51
N ILE A 202 -17.16 20.36 11.26
CA ILE A 202 -17.66 19.02 11.62
C ILE A 202 -17.69 18.08 10.42
N TYR A 203 -17.93 18.61 9.22
CA TYR A 203 -18.11 17.81 8.00
C TYR A 203 -16.95 16.84 7.72
N PRO A 204 -15.66 17.26 7.73
CA PRO A 204 -14.55 16.35 7.42
C PRO A 204 -14.48 15.18 8.42
N SER A 205 -14.59 15.48 9.72
CA SER A 205 -14.55 14.46 10.77
C SER A 205 -15.68 13.44 10.61
N ARG A 206 -16.91 13.91 10.34
CA ARG A 206 -18.05 13.01 10.16
C ARG A 206 -17.94 12.19 8.88
N ARG A 207 -17.48 12.78 7.78
CA ARG A 207 -17.22 12.07 6.52
C ARG A 207 -16.19 10.96 6.73
N ASP A 208 -15.10 11.24 7.42
CA ASP A 208 -14.04 10.26 7.70
C ASP A 208 -14.58 9.10 8.55
N GLU A 209 -15.43 9.36 9.55
CA GLU A 209 -16.15 8.32 10.31
C GLU A 209 -17.05 7.45 9.41
N MET A 210 -17.78 8.08 8.49
CA MET A 210 -18.66 7.37 7.55
C MET A 210 -17.85 6.49 6.59
N ARG A 211 -16.73 6.99 6.07
CA ARG A 211 -15.79 6.22 5.21
C ARG A 211 -15.21 5.05 5.98
N LEU A 212 -14.74 5.27 7.21
CA LEU A 212 -14.25 4.21 8.09
C LEU A 212 -15.32 3.12 8.28
N GLY A 213 -16.55 3.52 8.61
CA GLY A 213 -17.68 2.61 8.76
C GLY A 213 -18.01 1.84 7.47
N ALA A 214 -17.94 2.49 6.30
CA ALA A 214 -18.18 1.86 5.01
C ALA A 214 -17.12 0.82 4.66
N VAL A 215 -15.83 1.11 4.90
CA VAL A 215 -14.73 0.17 4.68
C VAL A 215 -14.82 -1.03 5.64
N VAL A 216 -15.13 -0.78 6.92
CA VAL A 216 -15.37 -1.85 7.90
C VAL A 216 -16.55 -2.73 7.44
N ALA A 217 -17.65 -2.13 7.03
CA ALA A 217 -18.83 -2.87 6.56
C ALA A 217 -18.55 -3.69 5.29
N ALA A 218 -17.76 -3.13 4.35
CA ALA A 218 -17.43 -3.80 3.10
C ALA A 218 -16.46 -4.96 3.31
N THR A 219 -15.41 -4.77 4.12
CA THR A 219 -14.29 -5.72 4.25
C THR A 219 -14.42 -6.68 5.43
N GLY A 220 -15.20 -6.32 6.45
CA GLY A 220 -15.24 -7.01 7.75
C GLY A 220 -13.99 -6.81 8.60
N LEU A 221 -13.05 -5.97 8.17
CA LEU A 221 -11.84 -5.63 8.91
C LEU A 221 -12.10 -4.45 9.84
N PHE A 222 -11.46 -4.45 11.01
CA PHE A 222 -11.62 -3.38 12.00
C PHE A 222 -10.29 -2.65 12.20
N PRO A 223 -10.30 -1.32 12.39
CA PRO A 223 -9.13 -0.62 12.86
C PRO A 223 -8.77 -1.13 14.25
N ARG A 224 -7.47 -1.22 14.53
CA ARG A 224 -6.97 -1.56 15.87
C ARG A 224 -6.16 -0.38 16.38
N ALA A 225 -6.78 0.45 17.22
CA ALA A 225 -6.21 1.68 17.78
C ALA A 225 -5.02 1.46 18.75
N ASP A 226 -4.53 0.23 18.86
CA ASP A 226 -3.38 -0.18 19.67
C ASP A 226 -2.63 -1.33 18.97
N ALA A 227 -2.63 -1.35 17.63
CA ALA A 227 -1.89 -2.35 16.87
C ALA A 227 -0.43 -2.34 17.32
N ALA A 228 0.03 -3.51 17.75
CA ALA A 228 1.39 -3.74 18.18
C ALA A 228 1.83 -5.00 17.45
N THR A 229 2.76 -4.88 16.50
CA THR A 229 3.49 -6.07 16.09
C THR A 229 4.24 -6.59 17.30
N GLU A 230 4.28 -7.91 17.47
CA GLU A 230 4.87 -8.57 18.65
C GLU A 230 6.30 -8.09 18.94
N TRP A 231 7.00 -7.61 17.90
CA TRP A 231 8.40 -7.25 17.94
C TRP A 231 8.67 -5.74 18.00
N GLU A 232 7.71 -4.85 17.73
CA GLU A 232 7.98 -3.40 17.64
C GLU A 232 7.50 -2.56 18.81
N ARG A 233 6.51 -3.04 19.58
CA ARG A 233 5.84 -2.19 20.58
C ARG A 233 5.92 -2.75 21.99
N PRO A 234 6.66 -2.08 22.87
CA PRO A 234 6.42 -2.15 24.28
C PRO A 234 5.74 -0.89 24.79
N GLN A 235 4.70 -1.06 25.62
CA GLN A 235 4.23 0.00 26.53
C GLN A 235 5.24 0.25 27.68
N SER A 236 6.38 -0.46 27.71
CA SER A 236 7.38 -0.46 28.78
C SER A 236 8.77 -0.06 28.27
N PRO A 237 9.45 0.89 28.92
CA PRO A 237 10.86 1.21 28.65
C PRO A 237 11.85 0.05 28.91
N ALA A 238 11.41 -1.05 29.51
CA ALA A 238 12.25 -2.19 29.90
C ALA A 238 12.12 -3.42 28.98
N TRP A 239 11.53 -3.27 27.80
CA TRP A 239 11.36 -4.38 26.87
C TRP A 239 12.69 -4.80 26.23
N THR A 240 12.84 -6.10 26.04
CA THR A 240 14.01 -6.73 25.41
C THR A 240 13.52 -7.63 24.28
N PHE A 241 14.31 -7.73 23.21
CA PHE A 241 14.01 -8.63 22.11
C PHE A 241 14.04 -10.06 22.64
N PRO A 242 13.05 -10.92 22.30
CA PRO A 242 12.89 -12.21 22.96
C PRO A 242 13.86 -13.26 22.38
N VAL A 243 15.16 -13.09 22.65
CA VAL A 243 16.27 -13.95 22.20
C VAL A 243 16.04 -15.41 22.59
N GLN A 244 15.54 -15.67 23.80
CA GLN A 244 15.27 -17.03 24.25
C GLN A 244 14.18 -17.69 23.42
N TRP A 245 13.10 -16.96 23.11
CA TRP A 245 12.06 -17.46 22.21
C TRP A 245 12.64 -17.84 20.85
N LEU A 246 13.48 -16.96 20.27
CA LEU A 246 14.10 -17.21 18.98
C LEU A 246 14.95 -18.49 19.02
N ARG A 247 15.77 -18.69 20.06
CA ARG A 247 16.57 -19.92 20.23
C ARG A 247 15.73 -21.20 20.27
N TYR A 248 14.52 -21.14 20.82
CA TYR A 248 13.61 -22.28 20.86
C TYR A 248 12.87 -22.53 19.53
N GLN A 249 12.88 -21.58 18.59
CA GLN A 249 12.29 -21.76 17.26
C GLN A 249 13.21 -22.60 16.35
N THR A 250 13.29 -23.90 16.61
CA THR A 250 14.17 -24.82 15.86
C THR A 250 13.89 -24.83 14.36
N ASP A 251 12.65 -24.59 13.96
CA ASP A 251 12.17 -24.51 12.58
C ASP A 251 12.30 -23.10 11.97
N PHE A 252 12.79 -22.09 12.70
CA PHE A 252 13.03 -20.76 12.14
C PHE A 252 14.49 -20.62 11.65
N PRO A 253 14.74 -20.01 10.47
CA PRO A 253 13.77 -19.48 9.51
C PRO A 253 13.17 -20.58 8.63
N GLN A 254 11.88 -20.49 8.33
CA GLN A 254 11.14 -21.56 7.64
C GLN A 254 11.51 -21.72 6.16
N VAL A 255 11.90 -20.61 5.51
CA VAL A 255 12.10 -20.52 4.07
C VAL A 255 13.23 -19.53 3.73
N GLY A 256 13.96 -19.78 2.64
CA GLY A 256 15.15 -19.03 2.24
C GLY A 256 14.93 -17.51 2.13
N ILE A 257 13.77 -17.06 1.67
CA ILE A 257 13.44 -15.63 1.58
C ILE A 257 13.47 -14.92 2.94
N ILE A 258 13.13 -15.60 4.04
CA ILE A 258 13.24 -15.01 5.39
C ILE A 258 14.70 -14.72 5.74
N ILE A 259 15.64 -15.60 5.36
CA ILE A 259 17.08 -15.37 5.55
C ILE A 259 17.51 -14.13 4.79
N ASP A 260 17.18 -14.07 3.50
CA ASP A 260 17.54 -12.97 2.63
C ASP A 260 17.01 -11.63 3.16
N ARG A 261 15.69 -11.50 3.36
CA ARG A 261 15.05 -10.24 3.72
C ARG A 261 15.43 -9.75 5.11
N LEU A 262 15.48 -10.64 6.11
CA LEU A 262 15.94 -10.25 7.44
C LEU A 262 17.41 -9.82 7.44
N SER A 263 18.27 -10.53 6.72
CA SER A 263 19.70 -10.18 6.71
C SER A 263 19.94 -8.78 6.16
N ARG A 264 19.25 -8.44 5.06
CA ARG A 264 19.30 -7.14 4.40
C ARG A 264 18.77 -6.01 5.28
N VAL A 265 17.56 -6.18 5.83
CA VAL A 265 16.94 -5.17 6.69
C VAL A 265 17.76 -4.95 7.96
N ILE A 266 18.23 -6.01 8.62
CA ILE A 266 19.12 -5.89 9.79
C ILE A 266 20.38 -5.12 9.41
N GLY A 267 21.00 -5.42 8.26
CA GLY A 267 22.16 -4.70 7.75
C GLY A 267 21.91 -3.20 7.58
N ASN A 268 20.78 -2.84 6.96
CA ASN A 268 20.41 -1.44 6.72
C ASN A 268 20.07 -0.68 8.02
N GLU A 269 19.39 -1.32 8.96
CA GLU A 269 19.05 -0.72 10.26
C GLU A 269 20.30 -0.45 11.10
N ARG A 270 21.42 -1.17 10.89
CA ARG A 270 22.72 -0.81 11.52
C ARG A 270 23.19 0.59 11.09
N ARG A 271 22.76 1.07 9.93
CA ARG A 271 23.09 2.40 9.35
C ARG A 271 22.22 3.51 9.85
N ALA A 272 20.97 3.23 10.18
CA ALA A 272 19.99 4.25 10.55
C ALA A 272 20.52 5.13 11.69
N GLY A 273 20.79 6.41 11.39
CA GLY A 273 21.28 7.40 12.36
C GLY A 273 22.78 7.38 12.67
N LYS A 274 23.60 6.49 12.07
CA LYS A 274 25.06 6.44 12.28
C LYS A 274 25.82 6.99 11.06
N ARG A 275 26.85 7.82 11.29
CA ARG A 275 27.76 8.32 10.24
C ARG A 275 28.95 7.36 10.10
N GLY A 276 29.19 6.82 8.90
CA GLY A 276 30.34 5.97 8.60
C GLY A 276 30.02 4.88 7.57
N LYS A 277 31.08 4.23 7.06
CA LYS A 277 30.93 3.08 6.14
C LYS A 277 30.62 1.83 6.94
N ILE A 278 29.50 1.17 6.63
CA ILE A 278 29.15 -0.13 7.21
C ILE A 278 29.78 -1.24 6.38
N ASP A 279 30.35 -2.22 7.06
CA ASP A 279 30.70 -3.48 6.41
C ASP A 279 29.47 -4.39 6.34
N TYR A 280 29.06 -4.69 5.11
CA TYR A 280 27.96 -5.60 4.79
C TYR A 280 28.46 -7.01 4.42
N ALA A 281 29.73 -7.35 4.68
CA ALA A 281 30.29 -8.66 4.32
C ALA A 281 29.50 -9.84 4.92
N ASP A 282 29.09 -9.74 6.17
CA ASP A 282 28.28 -10.77 6.84
C ASP A 282 26.86 -10.84 6.25
N VAL A 283 26.23 -9.68 5.98
CA VAL A 283 24.92 -9.58 5.32
C VAL A 283 24.98 -10.23 3.93
N ARG A 284 25.96 -9.88 3.10
CA ARG A 284 26.15 -10.44 1.76
C ARG A 284 26.40 -11.95 1.80
N ALA A 285 27.10 -12.46 2.81
CA ALA A 285 27.28 -13.89 2.98
C ALA A 285 25.93 -14.62 3.22
N TRP A 286 25.03 -14.03 4.01
CA TRP A 286 23.70 -14.58 4.23
C TRP A 286 22.79 -14.46 3.02
N VAL A 287 22.81 -13.33 2.31
CA VAL A 287 22.10 -13.16 1.02
C VAL A 287 22.55 -14.21 0.01
N THR A 288 23.87 -14.41 -0.15
CA THR A 288 24.42 -15.42 -1.05
C THR A 288 24.01 -16.84 -0.64
N ARG A 289 24.01 -17.12 0.67
CA ARG A 289 23.57 -18.42 1.19
C ARG A 289 22.08 -18.65 0.95
N ALA A 290 21.23 -17.66 1.16
CA ALA A 290 19.79 -17.74 0.90
C ALA A 290 19.51 -18.03 -0.58
N ALA A 291 20.23 -17.36 -1.49
CA ALA A 291 20.14 -17.61 -2.93
C ALA A 291 20.59 -19.04 -3.30
N ALA A 292 21.65 -19.56 -2.66
CA ALA A 292 22.12 -20.93 -2.89
C ALA A 292 21.17 -22.02 -2.37
N ILE A 293 20.41 -21.73 -1.30
CA ILE A 293 19.35 -22.61 -0.80
C ILE A 293 18.15 -22.60 -1.75
N GLY A 294 17.86 -21.44 -2.34
CA GLY A 294 16.63 -21.15 -3.06
C GLY A 294 15.67 -20.36 -2.17
N LEU A 295 15.16 -19.23 -2.67
CA LEU A 295 14.32 -18.32 -1.88
C LEU A 295 12.97 -18.94 -1.46
N ASP A 296 12.48 -19.91 -2.22
CA ASP A 296 11.25 -20.65 -1.92
C ASP A 296 11.51 -21.93 -1.10
N GLU A 297 12.78 -22.28 -0.87
CA GLU A 297 13.17 -23.55 -0.29
C GLU A 297 13.46 -23.47 1.21
N ALA A 298 13.35 -24.62 1.87
CA ALA A 298 13.60 -24.74 3.29
C ALA A 298 15.11 -24.89 3.56
N PRO A 299 15.71 -24.10 4.47
CA PRO A 299 17.09 -24.32 4.91
C PRO A 299 17.23 -25.63 5.72
N ASP A 300 18.45 -26.17 5.78
CA ASP A 300 18.78 -27.28 6.69
C ASP A 300 18.90 -26.81 8.16
N ASP A 301 18.90 -27.76 9.09
CA ASP A 301 18.89 -27.46 10.53
C ASP A 301 20.13 -26.68 10.99
N ALA A 302 21.30 -26.99 10.41
CA ALA A 302 22.55 -26.30 10.71
C ALA A 302 22.51 -24.84 10.28
N THR A 303 21.95 -24.55 9.10
CA THR A 303 21.74 -23.19 8.61
C THR A 303 20.76 -22.44 9.48
N ARG A 304 19.67 -23.08 9.91
CA ARG A 304 18.68 -22.46 10.80
C ARG A 304 19.31 -22.01 12.11
N GLU A 305 20.05 -22.90 12.76
CA GLU A 305 20.76 -22.59 13.99
C GLU A 305 21.78 -21.46 13.81
N ALA A 306 22.63 -21.55 12.77
CA ALA A 306 23.62 -20.54 12.48
C ALA A 306 23.01 -19.16 12.20
N PHE A 307 21.84 -19.12 11.53
CA PHE A 307 21.16 -17.85 11.24
C PHE A 307 20.58 -17.22 12.49
N ARG A 308 19.94 -18.03 13.36
CA ARG A 308 19.42 -17.54 14.65
C ARG A 308 20.50 -16.95 15.52
N GLU A 309 21.64 -17.63 15.67
CA GLU A 309 22.76 -17.10 16.47
C GLU A 309 23.41 -15.88 15.80
N TRP A 310 23.42 -15.80 14.46
CA TRP A 310 23.86 -14.59 13.78
C TRP A 310 22.95 -13.38 14.11
N ILE A 311 21.62 -13.53 14.06
CA ILE A 311 20.66 -12.47 14.44
C ILE A 311 20.93 -12.02 15.89
N ILE A 312 21.04 -12.98 16.81
CA ILE A 312 21.27 -12.69 18.23
C ILE A 312 22.59 -11.93 18.44
N GLY A 313 23.63 -12.30 17.68
CA GLY A 313 24.91 -11.61 17.70
C GLY A 313 24.87 -10.16 17.19
N GLN A 314 23.77 -9.73 16.56
CA GLN A 314 23.58 -8.34 16.12
C GLN A 314 22.95 -7.46 17.20
N ILE A 315 22.56 -8.00 18.35
CA ILE A 315 21.91 -7.25 19.43
C ILE A 315 22.95 -6.84 20.47
N SER A 316 23.09 -5.53 20.72
CA SER A 316 23.94 -5.01 21.79
C SER A 316 23.60 -3.56 22.12
N ASP A 317 23.71 -3.21 23.40
CA ASP A 317 23.59 -1.83 23.92
C ASP A 317 24.85 -0.97 23.73
N GLY A 318 25.91 -1.54 23.13
CA GLY A 318 27.17 -0.85 22.90
C GLY A 318 27.09 0.21 21.79
N PHE A 319 27.29 1.48 22.13
CA PHE A 319 27.32 2.60 21.17
C PHE A 319 28.46 2.52 20.15
N GLU A 320 29.54 1.79 20.46
CA GLU A 320 30.72 1.63 19.59
C GLU A 320 30.57 0.49 18.57
N CYS A 321 29.56 -0.37 18.74
CA CYS A 321 29.32 -1.53 17.91
C CYS A 321 28.31 -1.17 16.79
N MET A 322 28.53 -1.67 15.57
CA MET A 322 27.56 -1.59 14.48
C MET A 322 26.42 -2.62 14.66
N THR A 323 25.90 -2.70 15.88
CA THR A 323 24.81 -3.56 16.35
C THR A 323 23.53 -2.75 16.56
N LEU A 324 22.43 -3.46 16.78
CA LEU A 324 21.11 -2.90 17.07
C LEU A 324 20.81 -2.99 18.57
N THR A 325 20.10 -2.00 19.10
CA THR A 325 19.42 -2.15 20.40
C THR A 325 18.31 -3.20 20.28
N ASP A 326 17.80 -3.70 21.39
CA ASP A 326 16.63 -4.61 21.38
C ASP A 326 15.48 -4.04 20.54
N LEU A 327 15.11 -2.78 20.77
CA LEU A 327 14.04 -2.11 20.02
C LEU A 327 14.36 -1.96 18.52
N GLY A 328 15.63 -1.68 18.20
CA GLY A 328 16.09 -1.61 16.80
C GLY A 328 15.98 -2.97 16.11
N MET A 329 16.37 -4.05 16.80
CA MET A 329 16.22 -5.41 16.31
C MET A 329 14.75 -5.78 16.12
N GLY A 330 13.88 -5.42 17.07
CA GLY A 330 12.44 -5.61 16.97
C GLY A 330 11.84 -5.04 15.68
N ARG A 331 12.14 -3.77 15.37
CA ARG A 331 11.76 -3.12 14.11
C ARG A 331 12.35 -3.79 12.87
N ALA A 332 13.65 -4.08 12.90
CA ALA A 332 14.32 -4.75 11.79
C ALA A 332 13.71 -6.14 11.50
N PHE A 333 13.33 -6.85 12.56
CA PHE A 333 12.72 -8.17 12.47
C PHE A 333 11.33 -8.10 11.84
N THR A 334 10.46 -7.20 12.31
CA THR A 334 9.13 -7.00 11.68
C THR A 334 9.25 -6.59 10.22
N LYS A 335 10.05 -5.56 9.90
CA LYS A 335 10.24 -5.10 8.51
C LYS A 335 10.79 -6.20 7.60
N GLY A 336 11.77 -6.98 8.06
CA GLY A 336 12.34 -8.08 7.28
C GLY A 336 11.34 -9.22 7.04
N LEU A 337 10.46 -9.49 8.02
CA LEU A 337 9.39 -10.47 7.83
C LEU A 337 8.30 -9.95 6.88
N LEU A 338 7.88 -8.69 6.99
CA LEU A 338 6.94 -8.07 6.03
C LEU A 338 7.48 -8.14 4.60
N ALA A 339 8.77 -7.85 4.41
CA ALA A 339 9.43 -7.97 3.10
C ALA A 339 9.44 -9.43 2.59
N ALA A 340 9.59 -10.42 3.47
CA ALA A 340 9.48 -11.83 3.10
C ALA A 340 8.03 -12.23 2.74
N VAL A 341 7.05 -11.67 3.46
CA VAL A 341 5.61 -11.85 3.16
C VAL A 341 5.24 -11.23 1.81
N ALA A 342 5.77 -10.04 1.49
CA ALA A 342 5.58 -9.39 0.20
C ALA A 342 6.10 -10.26 -0.96
N TYR A 343 7.28 -10.87 -0.81
CA TYR A 343 7.76 -11.85 -1.78
C TYR A 343 6.86 -13.10 -1.85
N ALA A 344 6.44 -13.62 -0.70
CA ALA A 344 5.59 -14.81 -0.63
C ALA A 344 4.22 -14.62 -1.32
N ALA A 345 3.75 -13.38 -1.48
CA ALA A 345 2.55 -13.08 -2.26
C ALA A 345 2.64 -13.51 -3.74
N GLY A 346 3.85 -13.50 -4.31
CA GLY A 346 4.12 -14.01 -5.66
C GLY A 346 4.52 -15.49 -5.71
N SER A 347 4.78 -16.13 -4.57
CA SER A 347 5.29 -17.51 -4.47
C SER A 347 4.42 -18.37 -3.56
N PRO A 348 3.48 -19.17 -4.13
CA PRO A 348 2.69 -20.12 -3.35
C PRO A 348 3.54 -21.13 -2.56
N ALA A 349 4.73 -21.46 -3.08
CA ALA A 349 5.69 -22.36 -2.44
C ALA A 349 6.29 -21.73 -1.18
N ALA A 350 6.69 -20.46 -1.22
CA ALA A 350 7.19 -19.76 -0.04
C ALA A 350 6.04 -19.50 0.96
N ALA A 351 4.87 -19.07 0.47
CA ALA A 351 3.71 -18.78 1.30
C ALA A 351 3.25 -20.01 2.13
N ALA A 352 3.25 -21.20 1.54
CA ALA A 352 2.86 -22.43 2.23
C ALA A 352 3.84 -22.87 3.33
N ARG A 353 5.09 -22.38 3.31
CA ARG A 353 6.12 -22.71 4.31
C ARG A 353 6.10 -21.76 5.52
N ILE A 354 5.56 -20.55 5.37
CA ILE A 354 5.46 -19.59 6.46
C ILE A 354 4.32 -20.01 7.41
N PRO A 355 4.56 -20.19 8.72
CA PRO A 355 3.53 -20.63 9.66
C PRO A 355 2.41 -19.60 9.80
N ALA A 356 1.17 -20.09 9.95
CA ALA A 356 -0.01 -19.24 10.16
C ALA A 356 0.13 -18.28 11.35
N LEU A 357 0.87 -18.69 12.40
CA LEU A 357 1.15 -17.85 13.56
C LEU A 357 1.98 -16.60 13.20
N MET A 358 3.01 -16.75 12.35
CA MET A 358 3.81 -15.62 11.88
C MET A 358 2.96 -14.65 11.06
N TYR A 359 2.10 -15.17 10.17
CA TYR A 359 1.15 -14.31 9.46
C TYR A 359 0.23 -13.55 10.40
N ARG A 360 -0.30 -14.21 11.44
CA ARG A 360 -1.15 -13.56 12.43
C ARG A 360 -0.45 -12.41 13.15
N HIS A 361 0.85 -12.55 13.43
CA HIS A 361 1.62 -11.51 14.14
C HIS A 361 1.89 -10.27 13.28
N LEU A 362 1.79 -10.39 11.96
CA LEU A 362 1.99 -9.31 10.98
C LEU A 362 0.66 -8.81 10.38
N GLN A 363 -0.48 -9.39 10.78
CA GLN A 363 -1.77 -9.11 10.15
C GLN A 363 -2.16 -7.63 10.25
N ASP A 364 -1.85 -6.98 11.37
CA ASP A 364 -2.25 -5.60 11.63
C ASP A 364 -1.56 -4.62 10.66
N GLU A 365 -0.33 -4.90 10.22
CA GLU A 365 0.40 -4.13 9.20
C GLU A 365 -0.24 -4.19 7.81
N HIS A 366 -1.10 -5.19 7.59
CA HIS A 366 -1.82 -5.35 6.33
C HIS A 366 -3.26 -4.86 6.39
N LEU A 367 -3.69 -4.22 7.48
CA LEU A 367 -5.01 -3.61 7.57
C LEU A 367 -5.07 -2.33 6.70
N PRO A 368 -6.23 -2.03 6.09
CA PRO A 368 -6.42 -0.83 5.27
C PRO A 368 -6.73 0.41 6.14
N PHE A 369 -6.08 0.51 7.30
CA PHE A 369 -6.32 1.56 8.27
C PHE A 369 -4.98 2.06 8.82
N ASP A 370 -4.88 3.37 9.02
CA ASP A 370 -3.73 3.99 9.69
C ASP A 370 -4.15 4.48 11.08
N GLU A 371 -3.21 4.51 12.02
CA GLU A 371 -3.40 5.23 13.28
C GLU A 371 -3.38 6.73 13.00
N SER A 372 -4.45 7.45 13.34
CA SER A 372 -4.48 8.90 13.13
C SER A 372 -3.55 9.61 14.12
N LEU A 373 -2.74 10.53 13.59
CA LEU A 373 -1.94 11.48 14.37
C LEU A 373 -2.77 12.65 14.92
N GLY A 374 -3.96 12.89 14.35
CA GLY A 374 -4.86 13.98 14.73
C GLY A 374 -5.60 13.75 16.06
N THR A 375 -5.89 14.85 16.75
CA THR A 375 -6.76 14.88 17.94
C THR A 375 -8.06 15.59 17.63
N LEU A 376 -9.17 15.10 18.18
CA LEU A 376 -10.43 15.82 18.24
C LEU A 376 -10.26 17.11 19.07
N PRO A 377 -11.15 18.12 18.91
CA PRO A 377 -11.08 19.36 19.69
C PRO A 377 -11.07 19.17 21.21
N ASP A 378 -11.57 18.02 21.70
CA ASP A 378 -11.58 17.62 23.11
C ASP A 378 -10.31 16.89 23.59
N GLY A 379 -9.27 16.81 22.74
CA GLY A 379 -7.98 16.22 23.05
C GLY A 379 -7.90 14.69 22.91
N ARG A 380 -9.00 14.00 22.55
CA ARG A 380 -8.93 12.56 22.25
C ARG A 380 -8.24 12.35 20.90
N LYS A 381 -7.39 11.33 20.80
CA LYS A 381 -6.85 10.90 19.51
C LYS A 381 -7.98 10.37 18.63
N ARG A 382 -7.98 10.73 17.35
CA ARG A 382 -8.76 10.00 16.34
C ARG A 382 -8.20 8.57 16.27
N CYS A 383 -9.09 7.58 16.25
CA CYS A 383 -8.67 6.19 16.44
C CYS A 383 -8.16 5.50 15.16
N ALA A 384 -8.56 5.95 13.97
CA ALA A 384 -8.06 5.45 12.69
C ALA A 384 -8.51 6.30 11.48
N GLU A 385 -7.71 6.27 10.42
CA GLU A 385 -8.05 6.76 9.08
C GLU A 385 -8.03 5.61 8.06
N THR A 386 -8.79 5.73 6.96
CA THR A 386 -8.85 4.68 5.94
C THR A 386 -7.76 4.85 4.90
N ARG A 387 -6.99 3.79 4.65
CA ARG A 387 -6.02 3.68 3.57
C ARG A 387 -6.42 2.54 2.66
N VAL A 388 -7.26 2.87 1.68
CA VAL A 388 -7.84 1.89 0.75
C VAL A 388 -7.48 2.24 -0.68
N HIS A 389 -7.33 1.21 -1.51
CA HIS A 389 -7.46 1.35 -2.95
C HIS A 389 -8.95 1.27 -3.31
N GLN A 390 -9.38 2.06 -4.29
CA GLN A 390 -10.80 2.09 -4.69
C GLN A 390 -10.99 2.27 -6.19
N MET A 391 -12.18 1.93 -6.67
CA MET A 391 -12.70 2.35 -7.97
C MET A 391 -14.04 3.04 -7.77
N LEU A 392 -14.30 4.05 -8.59
CA LEU A 392 -15.56 4.80 -8.62
C LEU A 392 -15.84 5.56 -7.31
N GLY A 393 -16.96 6.28 -7.29
CA GLY A 393 -17.37 7.10 -6.15
C GLY A 393 -16.46 8.30 -5.89
N HIS A 394 -16.54 8.82 -4.67
CA HIS A 394 -15.80 9.99 -4.24
C HIS A 394 -14.45 9.61 -3.64
N VAL A 395 -13.38 10.22 -4.15
CA VAL A 395 -12.00 10.03 -3.70
C VAL A 395 -11.65 11.14 -2.70
N PRO A 396 -11.01 10.85 -1.55
CA PRO A 396 -10.52 11.92 -0.69
C PRO A 396 -9.39 12.65 -1.42
N ARG A 397 -9.41 13.99 -1.46
CA ARG A 397 -8.35 14.77 -2.10
C ARG A 397 -7.37 15.24 -1.02
N LEU A 398 -6.08 14.99 -1.19
CA LEU A 398 -5.07 15.39 -0.21
C LEU A 398 -4.66 16.85 -0.41
N HIS A 399 -4.49 17.28 -1.67
CA HIS A 399 -4.11 18.65 -2.01
C HIS A 399 -5.14 19.39 -2.85
N GLY A 400 -6.33 18.81 -3.04
CA GLY A 400 -7.41 19.44 -3.78
C GLY A 400 -7.13 19.59 -5.27
N ILE A 401 -6.20 18.80 -5.82
CA ILE A 401 -5.91 18.81 -7.25
C ILE A 401 -7.16 18.35 -7.99
N VAL A 402 -7.59 19.14 -8.98
CA VAL A 402 -8.68 18.79 -9.88
C VAL A 402 -8.06 18.32 -11.19
N PRO A 403 -8.25 17.05 -11.58
CA PRO A 403 -7.74 16.58 -12.86
C PRO A 403 -8.46 17.33 -13.99
N ASP A 404 -7.71 17.80 -14.98
CA ASP A 404 -8.31 18.28 -16.23
C ASP A 404 -8.70 17.05 -17.05
N VAL A 405 -10.01 16.81 -17.18
CA VAL A 405 -10.57 15.63 -17.81
C VAL A 405 -11.35 16.05 -19.04
N GLU A 406 -10.86 15.68 -20.21
CA GLU A 406 -11.55 15.93 -21.48
C GLU A 406 -12.83 15.08 -21.61
N GLY A 407 -13.87 15.67 -22.20
CA GLY A 407 -15.13 15.01 -22.57
C GLY A 407 -16.34 15.50 -21.78
N GLU A 408 -17.51 14.97 -22.11
CA GLU A 408 -18.77 15.39 -21.49
C GLU A 408 -19.09 14.62 -20.18
N GLY A 409 -19.67 15.37 -19.23
CA GLY A 409 -20.12 14.85 -17.94
C GLY A 409 -19.06 14.89 -16.84
N ASP A 410 -19.42 14.38 -15.66
CA ASP A 410 -18.55 14.44 -14.49
C ASP A 410 -17.31 13.54 -14.64
N ALA A 411 -16.21 13.96 -14.01
CA ALA A 411 -15.00 13.16 -13.89
C ALA A 411 -15.28 11.92 -13.02
N VAL A 412 -14.82 10.76 -13.48
CA VAL A 412 -14.98 9.47 -12.81
C VAL A 412 -13.62 8.97 -12.34
N CYS A 413 -13.51 8.63 -11.05
CA CYS A 413 -12.37 7.89 -10.55
C CYS A 413 -12.43 6.46 -11.09
N LEU A 414 -11.58 6.13 -12.05
CA LEU A 414 -11.48 4.76 -12.56
C LEU A 414 -10.77 3.85 -11.56
N LEU A 415 -9.66 4.33 -11.00
CA LEU A 415 -8.85 3.63 -10.02
C LEU A 415 -8.10 4.65 -9.17
N GLN A 416 -8.19 4.55 -7.85
CA GLN A 416 -7.27 5.19 -6.93
C GLN A 416 -6.48 4.12 -6.19
N LEU A 417 -5.17 4.33 -6.12
CA LEU A 417 -4.22 3.53 -5.38
C LEU A 417 -3.63 4.40 -4.26
N ALA A 418 -4.03 4.11 -3.02
CA ALA A 418 -3.36 4.68 -1.86
C ALA A 418 -1.93 4.14 -1.74
N CYS A 419 -1.07 4.88 -1.04
CA CYS A 419 0.16 4.33 -0.49
C CYS A 419 -0.15 3.04 0.29
N ASP A 420 0.68 2.02 0.13
CA ASP A 420 0.60 0.77 0.88
C ASP A 420 2.00 0.28 1.27
N PRO A 421 2.49 0.70 2.45
CA PRO A 421 3.81 0.32 2.95
C PRO A 421 4.00 -1.19 3.08
N ALA A 422 2.91 -1.93 3.29
CA ALA A 422 2.98 -3.38 3.51
C ALA A 422 3.34 -4.18 2.24
N ILE A 423 3.31 -3.52 1.07
CA ILE A 423 3.71 -4.07 -0.22
C ILE A 423 4.67 -3.13 -0.97
N ASP A 424 5.29 -2.18 -0.25
CA ASP A 424 6.21 -1.18 -0.79
C ASP A 424 5.62 -0.37 -1.98
N LEU A 425 4.30 -0.12 -1.97
CA LEU A 425 3.63 0.72 -2.97
C LEU A 425 3.57 2.16 -2.47
N VAL A 426 4.31 3.08 -3.08
CA VAL A 426 4.44 4.46 -2.60
C VAL A 426 4.18 5.46 -3.73
N PHE A 427 3.48 6.53 -3.39
CA PHE A 427 3.19 7.66 -4.26
C PHE A 427 3.44 8.96 -3.50
N GLY A 428 4.27 9.84 -4.04
CA GLY A 428 4.73 11.06 -3.39
C GLY A 428 5.30 10.82 -1.99
N ASP A 429 5.04 11.76 -1.08
CA ASP A 429 5.31 11.59 0.34
C ASP A 429 4.15 10.83 1.02
N CYS A 430 4.03 9.54 0.69
CA CYS A 430 3.03 8.60 1.23
C CYS A 430 1.56 8.87 0.88
N GLY A 431 1.24 9.64 -0.17
CA GLY A 431 -0.15 9.94 -0.53
C GLY A 431 -0.82 8.90 -1.42
N GLN A 432 -1.27 9.29 -2.61
CA GLN A 432 -2.05 8.42 -3.51
C GLN A 432 -1.87 8.75 -5.00
N ALA A 433 -2.14 7.77 -5.84
CA ALA A 433 -2.25 7.90 -7.28
C ALA A 433 -3.69 7.66 -7.74
N THR A 434 -4.25 8.53 -8.58
CA THR A 434 -5.63 8.40 -9.09
C THR A 434 -5.71 8.54 -10.60
N PHE A 435 -6.45 7.63 -11.23
CA PHE A 435 -6.75 7.59 -12.65
C PHE A 435 -8.17 8.08 -12.89
N TRP A 436 -8.32 9.07 -13.77
CA TRP A 436 -9.58 9.74 -14.05
C TRP A 436 -9.95 9.67 -15.54
N LEU A 437 -11.25 9.63 -15.84
CA LEU A 437 -11.80 9.82 -17.19
C LEU A 437 -13.21 10.42 -17.12
N SER A 438 -13.69 10.98 -18.22
CA SER A 438 -15.05 11.52 -18.28
C SER A 438 -16.10 10.39 -18.32
N ARG A 439 -17.30 10.72 -17.84
CA ARG A 439 -18.47 9.82 -17.92
C ARG A 439 -18.78 9.37 -19.35
N GLU A 440 -18.57 10.23 -20.34
CA GLU A 440 -18.69 9.87 -21.77
C GLU A 440 -17.65 8.84 -22.21
N HIS A 441 -16.37 9.05 -21.86
CA HIS A 441 -15.29 8.13 -22.22
C HIS A 441 -15.44 6.77 -21.55
N LEU A 442 -15.93 6.72 -20.31
CA LEU A 442 -16.23 5.45 -19.64
C LEU A 442 -17.29 4.65 -20.41
N ARG A 443 -18.42 5.30 -20.75
CA ARG A 443 -19.53 4.68 -21.52
C ARG A 443 -19.09 4.14 -22.87
N SER A 444 -18.12 4.80 -23.50
CA SER A 444 -17.59 4.42 -24.81
C SER A 444 -16.31 3.58 -24.76
N CYS A 445 -15.87 3.15 -23.56
CA CYS A 445 -14.65 2.38 -23.33
C CYS A 445 -13.38 3.04 -23.89
N ARG A 446 -13.32 4.38 -23.88
CA ARG A 446 -12.19 5.20 -24.35
C ARG A 446 -11.14 5.37 -23.27
N PHE A 447 -10.57 4.25 -22.81
CA PHE A 447 -9.54 4.24 -21.76
C PHE A 447 -8.21 4.86 -22.19
N ASP A 448 -8.01 5.10 -23.49
CA ASP A 448 -6.90 5.91 -24.03
C ASP A 448 -6.95 7.39 -23.58
N ARG A 449 -8.10 7.84 -23.07
CA ARG A 449 -8.33 9.21 -22.57
C ARG A 449 -8.17 9.36 -21.07
N VAL A 450 -7.69 8.33 -20.39
CA VAL A 450 -7.44 8.40 -18.95
C VAL A 450 -6.29 9.37 -18.66
N VAL A 451 -6.46 10.17 -17.61
CA VAL A 451 -5.44 11.03 -17.02
C VAL A 451 -5.09 10.56 -15.62
N GLY A 452 -3.90 10.91 -15.13
CA GLY A 452 -3.38 10.48 -13.84
C GLY A 452 -2.98 11.67 -12.98
N VAL A 453 -3.17 11.56 -11.67
CA VAL A 453 -2.72 12.54 -10.68
C VAL A 453 -2.08 11.78 -9.53
N VAL A 454 -0.93 12.27 -9.06
CA VAL A 454 -0.30 11.85 -7.81
C VAL A 454 -0.44 12.98 -6.81
N GLU A 455 -0.96 12.67 -5.63
CA GLU A 455 -1.04 13.60 -4.51
C GLU A 455 -0.17 13.08 -3.37
N SER A 456 0.69 13.94 -2.80
CA SER A 456 1.40 13.67 -1.54
C SER A 456 0.53 14.00 -0.33
N HIS A 457 0.91 13.56 0.88
CA HIS A 457 0.27 13.97 2.14
C HIS A 457 0.67 15.36 2.62
#